data_AF-A0A478FRK7-F1
#
_entry.id   AF-A0A478FRK7-F1
#
_cell.length_a   1.000
_cell.length_b   1.000
_cell.length_c   1.000
_cell.angle_alpha   90.00
_cell.angle_beta   90.00
_cell.angle_gamma   90.00
#
_symmetry.space_group_name_H-M   'P 1'
#
loop_
_entity.id
_entity.type
_entity.pdbx_description
1 polymer ?
#
loop_
_entity_poly.entity_id
_entity_poly.type
_entity_poly.pdbx_seq_one_letter_code
_entity_poly.pdbx_strand_id
1 'polypeptide(L)'
;MKGLVFGSLLAVTGFGGWLSFVVSERTAIKEQNLGFALFEIDKNVPTSKAIQNAGEDTFGYFFKHHFVDASNGENEEWWKWAYKNRYQFARIAFNSSDGYLSEEFKSVNDHNSLKSSCEKVYKKKLKTHDVDESSVIQKEEINLLEEIWLYCSTEGIFPITVEEDYEWDQEEEEEKDNNIHDTEEKINPNYQSRLVAISGNEKFWNNHAKTFFKQDVGKGSGNKATESEAGFSELYKKTGGDRTVKELKELCGRNYEKFREASSKDKIIKETIMFCSLRSFE
;
A
#
# COMPACT_ATOMS: atom_id res chain seq x y z
N MET A 1 32.00 -66.45 -5.14
CA MET A 1 31.43 -65.32 -5.91
C MET A 1 31.51 -64.09 -5.03
N LYS A 2 32.05 -62.99 -5.57
CA LYS A 2 32.41 -61.77 -4.86
C LYS A 2 31.16 -60.92 -4.61
N GLY A 3 31.05 -60.39 -3.39
CA GLY A 3 29.98 -59.49 -2.97
C GLY A 3 30.16 -58.08 -3.55
N LEU A 4 29.03 -57.44 -3.81
CA LEU A 4 28.91 -56.03 -4.13
C LEU A 4 27.67 -55.51 -3.39
N VAL A 5 27.88 -54.73 -2.34
CA VAL A 5 26.81 -54.00 -1.65
C VAL A 5 27.07 -52.52 -1.91
N PHE A 6 26.11 -51.90 -2.60
CA PHE A 6 26.11 -50.50 -3.02
C PHE A 6 25.97 -49.58 -1.80
N GLY A 7 26.91 -48.65 -1.67
CA GLY A 7 26.82 -47.51 -0.75
C GLY A 7 25.81 -46.48 -1.26
N SER A 8 24.92 -46.04 -0.37
CA SER A 8 23.96 -44.98 -0.63
C SER A 8 24.64 -43.61 -0.51
N LEU A 9 24.59 -42.82 -1.58
CA LEU A 9 25.05 -41.44 -1.62
C LEU A 9 23.88 -40.53 -1.18
N LEU A 10 24.00 -39.89 -0.02
CA LEU A 10 23.08 -38.83 0.42
C LEU A 10 23.45 -37.53 -0.29
N ALA A 11 22.62 -37.10 -1.25
CA ALA A 11 22.71 -35.79 -1.86
C ALA A 11 22.04 -34.76 -0.94
N VAL A 12 22.85 -33.98 -0.21
CA VAL A 12 22.41 -32.75 0.46
C VAL A 12 22.32 -31.67 -0.61
N THR A 13 21.12 -31.45 -1.15
CA THR A 13 20.82 -30.26 -1.97
C THR A 13 20.38 -29.16 -1.03
N GLY A 14 21.29 -28.23 -0.77
CA GLY A 14 21.09 -27.10 0.12
C GLY A 14 20.04 -26.12 -0.42
N PHE A 15 19.03 -25.88 0.40
CA PHE A 15 18.05 -24.79 0.34
C PHE A 15 18.72 -23.40 0.54
N GLY A 16 19.70 -23.05 -0.29
CA GLY A 16 20.45 -21.78 -0.16
C GLY A 16 20.12 -20.71 -1.19
N GLY A 17 19.33 -21.02 -2.22
CA GLY A 17 19.19 -20.17 -3.41
C GLY A 17 17.99 -19.23 -3.46
N TRP A 18 17.05 -19.30 -2.51
CA TRP A 18 15.80 -18.51 -2.58
C TRP A 18 15.90 -17.14 -1.90
N LEU A 19 16.78 -16.98 -0.90
CA LEU A 19 16.92 -15.71 -0.18
C LEU A 19 17.65 -14.64 -1.01
N SER A 20 18.61 -15.02 -1.86
CA SER A 20 19.40 -14.04 -2.62
C SER A 20 18.66 -13.38 -3.79
N PHE A 21 17.54 -13.95 -4.26
CA PHE A 21 16.79 -13.35 -5.37
C PHE A 21 15.83 -12.23 -4.89
N VAL A 22 15.26 -12.38 -3.69
CA VAL A 22 14.31 -11.39 -3.13
C VAL A 22 15.02 -10.09 -2.75
N VAL A 23 16.25 -10.17 -2.22
CA VAL A 23 17.03 -9.00 -1.79
C VAL A 23 17.47 -8.12 -2.99
N SER A 24 17.71 -8.72 -4.17
CA SER A 24 18.14 -7.99 -5.36
C SER A 24 17.01 -7.23 -6.07
N GLU A 25 15.74 -7.65 -5.95
CA GLU A 25 14.62 -6.90 -6.53
C GLU A 25 14.17 -5.76 -5.61
N ARG A 26 14.29 -5.90 -4.28
CA ARG A 26 13.88 -4.87 -3.30
C ARG A 26 14.81 -3.66 -3.25
N THR A 27 16.11 -3.85 -3.47
CA THR A 27 17.07 -2.74 -3.64
C THR A 27 16.72 -1.86 -4.84
N ALA A 28 16.17 -2.44 -5.91
CA ALA A 28 15.66 -1.65 -7.03
C ALA A 28 14.46 -0.79 -6.61
N ILE A 29 13.52 -1.30 -5.79
CA ILE A 29 12.37 -0.51 -5.28
C ILE A 29 12.82 0.66 -4.40
N LYS A 30 13.83 0.46 -3.54
CA LYS A 30 14.47 1.55 -2.76
C LYS A 30 15.02 2.65 -3.69
N GLU A 31 15.72 2.26 -4.76
CA GLU A 31 16.21 3.18 -5.78
C GLU A 31 15.09 3.84 -6.61
N GLN A 32 13.96 3.15 -6.83
CA GLN A 32 12.79 3.73 -7.50
C GLN A 32 12.13 4.80 -6.63
N ASN A 33 11.92 4.55 -5.33
CA ASN A 33 11.38 5.53 -4.40
C ASN A 33 12.32 6.74 -4.23
N LEU A 34 13.64 6.53 -4.21
CA LEU A 34 14.63 7.62 -4.24
C LEU A 34 14.63 8.38 -5.58
N GLY A 35 14.48 7.68 -6.70
CA GLY A 35 14.33 8.26 -8.03
C GLY A 35 13.06 9.10 -8.19
N PHE A 36 11.98 8.71 -7.52
CA PHE A 36 10.72 9.46 -7.46
C PHE A 36 10.68 10.55 -6.39
N ALA A 37 11.44 10.44 -5.31
CA ALA A 37 11.66 11.55 -4.37
C ALA A 37 12.32 12.76 -5.08
N LEU A 38 13.12 12.50 -6.13
CA LEU A 38 13.62 13.57 -7.02
C LEU A 38 12.50 14.29 -7.81
N PHE A 39 11.29 13.70 -7.94
CA PHE A 39 10.12 14.31 -8.57
C PHE A 39 9.27 15.18 -7.63
N GLU A 40 9.42 15.07 -6.31
CA GLU A 40 8.81 16.05 -5.39
C GLU A 40 9.37 17.48 -5.59
N ILE A 41 10.38 17.62 -6.47
CA ILE A 41 11.05 18.89 -6.80
C ILE A 41 10.50 19.53 -8.09
N ASP A 42 9.51 18.95 -8.80
CA ASP A 42 8.87 19.69 -9.90
C ASP A 42 7.91 20.75 -9.33
N LYS A 43 8.41 21.98 -9.20
CA LYS A 43 7.64 23.15 -8.75
C LYS A 43 6.40 23.45 -9.61
N ASN A 44 6.22 22.76 -10.73
CA ASN A 44 5.15 23.01 -11.70
C ASN A 44 4.05 21.94 -11.70
N VAL A 45 3.92 21.10 -10.66
CA VAL A 45 2.76 20.19 -10.57
C VAL A 45 1.46 21.02 -10.57
N PRO A 46 0.56 20.82 -11.56
CA PRO A 46 -0.70 21.54 -11.59
C PRO A 46 -1.54 21.24 -10.35
N THR A 47 -2.33 22.20 -9.89
CA THR A 47 -3.31 21.94 -8.83
C THR A 47 -4.34 20.92 -9.31
N SER A 48 -4.73 20.00 -8.44
CA SER A 48 -5.77 19.01 -8.74
C SER A 48 -6.79 18.92 -7.61
N LYS A 49 -7.97 18.42 -7.96
CA LYS A 49 -9.01 18.04 -7.03
C LYS A 49 -9.01 16.53 -6.84
N ALA A 50 -9.17 16.12 -5.60
CA ALA A 50 -9.34 14.72 -5.25
C ALA A 50 -10.69 14.18 -5.75
N ILE A 51 -10.89 12.86 -5.77
CA ILE A 51 -12.15 12.23 -6.21
C ILE A 51 -13.35 12.85 -5.46
N GLN A 52 -14.29 13.45 -6.21
CA GLN A 52 -15.48 14.08 -5.62
C GLN A 52 -16.60 13.08 -5.36
N ASN A 53 -16.78 12.12 -6.26
CA ASN A 53 -17.83 11.10 -6.20
C ASN A 53 -17.22 9.72 -6.45
N ALA A 54 -17.42 8.82 -5.49
CA ALA A 54 -17.08 7.40 -5.62
C ALA A 54 -18.27 6.57 -5.16
N GLY A 55 -18.50 5.44 -5.83
CA GLY A 55 -19.50 4.47 -5.37
C GLY A 55 -19.11 3.92 -4.00
N GLU A 56 -20.09 3.62 -3.16
CA GLU A 56 -19.78 2.96 -1.88
C GLU A 56 -19.00 1.66 -2.11
N ASP A 57 -18.10 1.38 -1.17
CA ASP A 57 -17.30 0.17 -1.12
C ASP A 57 -16.31 -0.02 -2.30
N THR A 58 -16.09 1.00 -3.13
CA THR A 58 -15.06 1.00 -4.17
C THR A 58 -13.70 1.51 -3.65
N PHE A 59 -12.63 1.21 -4.38
CA PHE A 59 -11.29 1.72 -4.10
C PHE A 59 -11.27 3.26 -4.01
N GLY A 60 -11.92 3.92 -4.97
CA GLY A 60 -12.05 5.38 -4.97
C GLY A 60 -12.77 5.94 -3.75
N TYR A 61 -13.67 5.18 -3.09
CA TYR A 61 -14.36 5.64 -1.89
C TYR A 61 -13.45 5.66 -0.66
N PHE A 62 -12.68 4.59 -0.46
CA PHE A 62 -11.78 4.46 0.69
C PHE A 62 -10.52 5.32 0.57
N PHE A 63 -10.13 5.68 -0.64
CA PHE A 63 -8.92 6.47 -0.88
C PHE A 63 -9.16 7.80 -1.60
N LYS A 64 -10.40 8.34 -1.57
CA LYS A 64 -10.79 9.50 -2.39
C LYS A 64 -9.86 10.71 -2.29
N HIS A 65 -9.28 10.99 -1.11
CA HIS A 65 -8.40 12.14 -0.90
C HIS A 65 -6.95 11.92 -1.32
N HIS A 66 -6.58 10.69 -1.69
CA HIS A 66 -5.27 10.37 -2.25
C HIS A 66 -5.27 10.50 -3.77
N PHE A 67 -6.41 10.24 -4.41
CA PHE A 67 -6.47 10.10 -5.86
C PHE A 67 -7.11 11.29 -6.54
N VAL A 68 -6.61 11.63 -7.73
CA VAL A 68 -7.11 12.76 -8.52
C VAL A 68 -8.42 12.38 -9.21
N ASP A 69 -9.38 13.30 -9.22
CA ASP A 69 -10.67 13.06 -9.88
C ASP A 69 -10.50 12.88 -11.39
N ALA A 70 -10.95 11.73 -11.89
CA ALA A 70 -10.94 11.38 -13.31
C ALA A 70 -12.31 11.58 -13.99
N SER A 71 -13.36 11.93 -13.25
CA SER A 71 -14.73 11.98 -13.77
C SER A 71 -15.06 13.24 -14.57
N ASN A 72 -14.26 14.30 -14.47
CA ASN A 72 -14.52 15.58 -15.11
C ASN A 72 -13.26 16.22 -15.73
N GLY A 73 -13.43 17.36 -16.41
CA GLY A 73 -12.34 18.09 -17.07
C GLY A 73 -11.55 19.06 -16.16
N GLU A 74 -11.86 19.16 -14.87
CA GLU A 74 -11.24 20.16 -13.98
C GLU A 74 -9.76 19.84 -13.68
N ASN A 75 -9.37 18.57 -13.78
CA ASN A 75 -8.00 18.10 -13.53
C ASN A 75 -7.18 17.90 -14.81
N GLU A 76 -7.61 18.47 -15.93
CA GLU A 76 -7.03 18.17 -17.25
C GLU A 76 -5.52 18.45 -17.34
N GLU A 77 -5.08 19.59 -16.82
CA GLU A 77 -3.65 19.93 -16.81
C GLU A 77 -2.84 18.99 -15.91
N TRP A 78 -3.43 18.54 -14.80
CA TRP A 78 -2.79 17.54 -13.93
C TRP A 78 -2.63 16.20 -14.66
N TRP A 79 -3.66 15.73 -15.38
CA TRP A 79 -3.58 14.47 -16.13
C TRP A 79 -2.53 14.52 -17.26
N LYS A 80 -2.43 15.65 -17.97
CA LYS A 80 -1.35 15.88 -18.95
C LYS A 80 0.03 15.83 -18.30
N TRP A 81 0.18 16.50 -17.15
CA TRP A 81 1.42 16.51 -16.39
C TRP A 81 1.77 15.11 -15.86
N ALA A 82 0.82 14.37 -15.27
CA ALA A 82 1.02 13.04 -14.72
C ALA A 82 1.40 12.03 -15.81
N TYR A 83 0.74 12.09 -16.97
CA TYR A 83 1.09 11.26 -18.11
C TYR A 83 2.52 11.51 -18.58
N LYS A 84 2.93 12.77 -18.73
CA LYS A 84 4.28 13.14 -19.20
C LYS A 84 5.36 12.82 -18.16
N ASN A 85 5.15 13.21 -16.91
CA ASN A 85 6.20 13.23 -15.90
C ASN A 85 6.23 11.98 -15.02
N ARG A 86 5.13 11.23 -14.94
CA ARG A 86 5.11 9.98 -14.18
C ARG A 86 5.06 8.78 -15.09
N TYR A 87 4.00 8.67 -15.89
CA TYR A 87 3.78 7.47 -16.72
C TYR A 87 4.86 7.31 -17.80
N GLN A 88 5.07 8.30 -18.67
CA GLN A 88 6.10 8.21 -19.71
C GLN A 88 7.51 8.10 -19.11
N PHE A 89 7.78 8.84 -18.05
CA PHE A 89 9.07 8.78 -17.38
C PHE A 89 9.35 7.39 -16.81
N ALA A 90 8.42 6.81 -16.04
CA ALA A 90 8.57 5.47 -15.47
C ALA A 90 8.86 4.43 -16.55
N ARG A 91 8.15 4.49 -17.68
CA ARG A 91 8.41 3.59 -18.82
C ARG A 91 9.83 3.71 -19.37
N ILE A 92 10.37 4.93 -19.45
CA ILE A 92 11.72 5.18 -19.95
C ILE A 92 12.77 4.77 -18.90
N ALA A 93 12.61 5.23 -17.66
CA ALA A 93 13.59 5.09 -16.58
C ALA A 93 13.77 3.63 -16.17
N PHE A 94 12.69 2.85 -16.11
CA PHE A 94 12.75 1.45 -15.70
C PHE A 94 12.90 0.49 -16.88
N ASN A 95 13.08 1.03 -18.10
CA ASN A 95 13.12 0.26 -19.34
C ASN A 95 11.98 -0.79 -19.39
N SER A 96 10.82 -0.40 -18.85
CA SER A 96 9.69 -1.30 -18.67
C SER A 96 9.17 -1.63 -20.05
N SER A 97 9.57 -2.79 -20.58
CA SER A 97 8.80 -3.43 -21.62
C SER A 97 7.36 -3.60 -21.11
N ASP A 98 6.40 -3.64 -22.03
CA ASP A 98 4.97 -3.75 -21.67
C ASP A 98 4.66 -4.99 -20.79
N GLY A 99 5.61 -5.92 -20.62
CA GLY A 99 5.51 -7.04 -19.70
C GLY A 99 5.52 -6.69 -18.21
N TYR A 100 6.00 -5.50 -17.81
CA TYR A 100 6.03 -5.08 -16.40
C TYR A 100 4.81 -4.28 -15.96
N LEU A 101 4.08 -3.69 -16.91
CA LEU A 101 2.87 -2.93 -16.60
C LEU A 101 1.72 -3.87 -16.26
N SER A 102 0.82 -3.47 -15.35
CA SER A 102 -0.45 -4.20 -15.18
C SER A 102 -1.33 -4.03 -16.42
N GLU A 103 -2.27 -4.97 -16.61
CA GLU A 103 -3.20 -4.96 -17.76
C GLU A 103 -3.96 -3.63 -17.89
N GLU A 104 -4.27 -2.99 -16.77
CA GLU A 104 -4.95 -1.70 -16.70
C GLU A 104 -4.15 -0.57 -17.38
N PHE A 105 -2.82 -0.61 -17.29
CA PHE A 105 -1.95 0.47 -17.76
C PHE A 105 -1.21 0.15 -19.06
N LYS A 106 -1.15 -1.11 -19.52
CA LYS A 106 -0.50 -1.51 -20.80
C LYS A 106 -1.00 -0.72 -22.01
N SER A 107 -2.28 -0.38 -22.04
CA SER A 107 -2.91 0.32 -23.19
C SER A 107 -2.83 1.85 -23.13
N VAL A 108 -2.19 2.41 -22.11
CA VAL A 108 -2.11 3.86 -21.93
C VAL A 108 -1.11 4.47 -22.91
N ASN A 109 -1.63 5.31 -23.80
CA ASN A 109 -0.89 5.95 -24.88
C ASN A 109 -1.00 7.50 -24.89
N ASP A 110 -1.82 8.07 -24.02
CA ASP A 110 -1.99 9.51 -23.82
C ASP A 110 -2.58 9.80 -22.42
N HIS A 111 -2.78 11.08 -22.08
CA HIS A 111 -3.36 11.48 -20.79
C HIS A 111 -4.83 11.06 -20.61
N ASN A 112 -5.60 10.94 -21.71
CA ASN A 112 -7.00 10.54 -21.65
C ASN A 112 -7.17 9.05 -21.34
N SER A 113 -6.33 8.21 -21.96
CA SER A 113 -6.25 6.78 -21.65
C SER A 113 -5.72 6.54 -20.24
N LEU A 114 -4.73 7.31 -19.77
CA LEU A 114 -4.28 7.25 -18.37
C LEU A 114 -5.41 7.56 -17.39
N LYS A 115 -6.08 8.70 -17.59
CA LYS A 115 -7.25 9.13 -16.82
C LYS A 115 -8.34 8.06 -16.81
N SER A 116 -8.63 7.47 -17.97
CA SER A 116 -9.62 6.40 -18.11
C SER A 116 -9.22 5.12 -17.35
N SER A 117 -7.95 4.74 -17.37
CA SER A 117 -7.45 3.58 -16.61
C SER A 117 -7.56 3.80 -15.10
N CYS A 118 -7.15 4.98 -14.60
CA CYS A 118 -7.34 5.35 -13.21
C CYS A 118 -8.83 5.34 -12.82
N GLU A 119 -9.71 5.90 -13.66
CA GLU A 119 -11.16 5.90 -13.39
C GLU A 119 -11.75 4.48 -13.29
N LYS A 120 -11.31 3.56 -14.15
CA LYS A 120 -11.73 2.14 -14.09
C LYS A 120 -11.32 1.50 -12.76
N VAL A 121 -10.08 1.72 -12.33
CA VAL A 121 -9.57 1.21 -11.05
C VAL A 121 -10.38 1.77 -9.87
N TYR A 122 -10.68 3.07 -9.86
CA TYR A 122 -11.43 3.70 -8.77
C TYR A 122 -12.82 3.09 -8.55
N LYS A 123 -13.40 2.52 -9.60
CA LYS A 123 -14.71 1.85 -9.59
C LYS A 123 -14.63 0.38 -9.17
N LYS A 124 -13.44 -0.21 -9.08
CA LYS A 124 -13.28 -1.59 -8.57
C LYS A 124 -13.69 -1.66 -7.11
N LYS A 125 -14.39 -2.75 -6.76
CA LYS A 125 -14.72 -3.06 -5.38
C LYS A 125 -13.47 -3.57 -4.65
N LEU A 126 -13.38 -3.23 -3.37
CA LEU A 126 -12.36 -3.79 -2.50
C LEU A 126 -12.83 -5.12 -1.94
N LYS A 127 -11.90 -6.05 -1.73
CA LYS A 127 -12.20 -7.29 -0.98
C LYS A 127 -12.68 -6.90 0.40
N THR A 128 -13.98 -7.10 0.62
CA THR A 128 -14.64 -6.52 1.79
C THR A 128 -14.42 -7.36 3.04
N HIS A 129 -14.32 -8.70 2.95
CA HIS A 129 -14.41 -9.54 4.16
C HIS A 129 -13.58 -10.83 4.21
N ASP A 130 -12.97 -11.28 3.10
CA ASP A 130 -12.25 -12.56 3.04
C ASP A 130 -10.81 -12.35 2.61
N VAL A 131 -10.05 -11.55 3.37
CA VAL A 131 -8.60 -11.75 3.40
C VAL A 131 -8.39 -13.02 4.19
N ASP A 132 -8.51 -14.16 3.51
CA ASP A 132 -8.06 -15.43 4.05
C ASP A 132 -6.60 -15.21 4.47
N GLU A 133 -6.26 -15.57 5.70
CA GLU A 133 -4.92 -15.48 6.27
C GLU A 133 -3.86 -16.08 5.34
N SER A 134 -4.28 -17.00 4.47
CA SER A 134 -3.45 -17.68 3.49
C SER A 134 -3.27 -16.95 2.15
N SER A 135 -4.05 -15.91 1.86
CA SER A 135 -3.96 -15.19 0.59
C SER A 135 -2.77 -14.23 0.60
N VAL A 136 -1.61 -14.69 0.14
CA VAL A 136 -0.49 -13.80 -0.21
C VAL A 136 -0.97 -12.87 -1.34
N ILE A 137 -0.72 -11.55 -1.25
CA ILE A 137 -1.01 -10.65 -2.38
C ILE A 137 -0.17 -11.13 -3.56
N GLN A 138 -0.81 -11.36 -4.69
CA GLN A 138 -0.10 -11.76 -5.90
C GLN A 138 0.75 -10.60 -6.41
N LYS A 139 1.93 -10.89 -6.98
CA LYS A 139 2.86 -9.87 -7.47
C LYS A 139 2.18 -8.88 -8.43
N GLU A 140 1.26 -9.38 -9.25
CA GLU A 140 0.47 -8.60 -10.21
C GLU A 140 -0.42 -7.56 -9.52
N GLU A 141 -0.96 -7.90 -8.35
CA GLU A 141 -1.81 -6.99 -7.57
C GLU A 141 -0.99 -5.91 -6.86
N ILE A 142 0.22 -6.24 -6.37
CA ILE A 142 1.16 -5.26 -5.84
C ILE A 142 1.56 -4.28 -6.94
N ASN A 143 1.99 -4.79 -8.11
CA ASN A 143 2.37 -3.96 -9.25
C ASN A 143 1.23 -3.01 -9.65
N LEU A 144 0.00 -3.52 -9.73
CA LEU A 144 -1.15 -2.68 -10.04
C LEU A 144 -1.33 -1.57 -8.98
N LEU A 145 -1.25 -1.90 -7.69
CA LEU A 145 -1.36 -0.89 -6.63
C LEU A 145 -0.25 0.16 -6.71
N GLU A 146 1.00 -0.24 -6.90
CA GLU A 146 2.13 0.68 -7.11
C GLU A 146 1.88 1.64 -8.28
N GLU A 147 1.45 1.12 -9.42
CA GLU A 147 1.11 1.93 -10.59
C GLU A 147 -0.04 2.90 -10.34
N ILE A 148 -1.05 2.49 -9.57
CA ILE A 148 -2.16 3.37 -9.20
C ILE A 148 -1.64 4.51 -8.32
N TRP A 149 -0.85 4.20 -7.29
CA TRP A 149 -0.25 5.22 -6.44
C TRP A 149 0.68 6.13 -7.22
N LEU A 150 1.50 5.59 -8.10
CA LEU A 150 2.42 6.37 -8.91
C LEU A 150 1.66 7.27 -9.90
N TYR A 151 0.79 6.71 -10.73
CA TYR A 151 0.21 7.44 -11.86
C TYR A 151 -1.05 8.22 -11.51
N CYS A 152 -1.82 7.77 -10.51
CA CYS A 152 -3.16 8.28 -10.25
C CYS A 152 -3.28 9.11 -8.95
N SER A 153 -2.32 9.00 -8.02
CA SER A 153 -2.40 9.70 -6.73
C SER A 153 -1.85 11.13 -6.76
N THR A 154 -2.21 11.97 -5.81
CA THR A 154 -1.62 13.30 -5.63
C THR A 154 -0.19 13.23 -5.08
N GLU A 155 0.15 12.12 -4.45
CA GLU A 155 1.42 11.80 -3.82
C GLU A 155 2.46 11.40 -4.86
N GLY A 156 2.09 10.53 -5.80
CA GLY A 156 2.99 9.95 -6.79
C GLY A 156 3.98 8.96 -6.22
N ILE A 157 3.81 8.54 -4.97
CA ILE A 157 4.68 7.62 -4.26
C ILE A 157 3.79 6.58 -3.58
N PHE A 158 4.23 5.32 -3.62
CA PHE A 158 3.58 4.23 -2.91
C PHE A 158 3.87 4.35 -1.41
N PRO A 159 2.86 4.27 -0.51
CA PRO A 159 3.09 4.41 0.93
C PRO A 159 3.98 3.30 1.47
N ILE A 160 4.87 3.65 2.41
CA ILE A 160 5.76 2.69 3.06
C ILE A 160 4.91 1.72 3.87
N THR A 161 5.08 0.44 3.61
CA THR A 161 4.41 -0.64 4.32
C THR A 161 5.15 -0.95 5.62
N VAL A 162 4.47 -1.62 6.54
CA VAL A 162 5.08 -2.10 7.79
C VAL A 162 6.26 -3.02 7.49
N GLU A 163 6.20 -3.83 6.43
CA GLU A 163 7.32 -4.68 6.02
C GLU A 163 8.56 -3.87 5.62
N GLU A 164 8.38 -2.80 4.85
CA GLU A 164 9.48 -1.95 4.37
C GLU A 164 10.12 -1.12 5.50
N ASP A 165 9.32 -0.62 6.44
CA ASP A 165 9.80 0.13 7.61
C ASP A 165 10.77 -0.74 8.45
N TYR A 166 10.44 -2.02 8.65
CA TYR A 166 11.33 -2.97 9.34
C TYR A 166 12.66 -3.23 8.61
N GLU A 167 12.65 -3.24 7.28
CA GLU A 167 13.88 -3.45 6.50
C GLU A 167 14.86 -2.27 6.64
N TRP A 168 14.36 -1.07 6.94
CA TRP A 168 15.20 0.11 7.11
C TRP A 168 15.92 0.09 8.45
N ASP A 169 15.23 -0.30 9.53
CA ASP A 169 15.83 -0.38 10.87
C ASP A 169 16.96 -1.42 10.93
N GLN A 170 16.81 -2.57 10.26
CA GLN A 170 17.82 -3.63 10.26
C GLN A 170 19.13 -3.22 9.55
N GLU A 171 19.05 -2.42 8.48
CA GLU A 171 20.25 -1.96 7.76
C GLU A 171 21.06 -0.93 8.57
N GLU A 172 20.41 -0.17 9.46
CA GLU A 172 21.10 0.79 10.34
C GLU A 172 21.65 0.14 11.63
N GLU A 173 21.08 -0.98 12.07
CA GLU A 173 21.46 -1.66 13.31
C GLU A 173 22.63 -2.65 13.19
N GLU A 174 23.07 -3.04 11.97
CA GLU A 174 24.30 -3.83 11.80
C GLU A 174 25.56 -3.11 12.33
N GLU A 175 25.46 -1.85 12.76
CA GLU A 175 26.54 -1.08 13.41
C GLU A 175 26.31 -0.74 14.90
N LYS A 176 25.19 -1.11 15.56
CA LYS A 176 24.90 -0.69 16.95
C LYS A 176 24.36 -1.81 17.87
N ASP A 177 25.27 -2.36 18.69
CA ASP A 177 25.09 -2.97 20.02
C ASP A 177 23.66 -3.39 20.50
N ASN A 178 23.18 -4.55 20.03
CA ASN A 178 22.56 -5.68 20.74
C ASN A 178 21.51 -5.53 21.87
N ASN A 179 20.88 -4.39 22.20
CA ASN A 179 20.04 -4.38 23.42
C ASN A 179 18.71 -3.63 23.49
N ILE A 180 18.18 -3.02 22.43
CA ILE A 180 16.88 -2.34 22.55
C ILE A 180 16.11 -2.44 21.25
N HIS A 181 15.21 -3.42 21.08
CA HIS A 181 13.91 -3.29 20.41
C HIS A 181 13.07 -4.59 20.51
N ASP A 182 12.76 -5.00 21.74
CA ASP A 182 11.92 -6.19 22.03
C ASP A 182 10.41 -5.97 21.75
N THR A 183 10.08 -5.00 20.88
CA THR A 183 8.71 -4.78 20.38
C THR A 183 8.50 -5.40 18.99
N GLU A 184 9.52 -6.06 18.43
CA GLU A 184 9.57 -6.62 17.07
C GLU A 184 9.07 -8.06 16.93
N GLU A 185 8.34 -8.61 17.91
CA GLU A 185 7.69 -9.91 17.70
C GLU A 185 6.64 -9.80 16.57
N LYS A 186 6.89 -10.59 15.52
CA LYS A 186 6.47 -10.33 14.14
C LYS A 186 4.96 -10.31 13.98
N ILE A 187 4.42 -9.16 13.57
CA ILE A 187 3.13 -9.12 12.86
C ILE A 187 3.18 -10.21 11.78
N ASN A 188 2.12 -10.99 11.63
CA ASN A 188 2.11 -12.05 10.63
C ASN A 188 2.54 -11.47 9.25
N PRO A 189 3.61 -12.01 8.62
CA PRO A 189 4.18 -11.44 7.39
C PRO A 189 3.17 -11.26 6.25
N ASN A 190 2.10 -12.06 6.23
CA ASN A 190 1.05 -11.97 5.22
C ASN A 190 0.28 -10.63 5.27
N TYR A 191 0.40 -9.90 6.39
CA TYR A 191 -0.22 -8.59 6.58
C TYR A 191 0.78 -7.43 6.50
N GLN A 192 2.07 -7.65 6.77
CA GLN A 192 3.07 -6.57 6.85
C GLN A 192 3.19 -5.79 5.53
N SER A 193 3.19 -6.49 4.38
CA SER A 193 3.16 -5.90 3.03
C SER A 193 1.91 -5.08 2.71
N ARG A 194 0.87 -5.18 3.54
CA ARG A 194 -0.42 -4.52 3.30
C ARG A 194 -0.63 -3.32 4.21
N LEU A 195 -0.18 -3.44 5.45
CA LEU A 195 -0.35 -2.44 6.49
C LEU A 195 0.56 -1.27 6.20
N VAL A 196 0.05 -0.05 6.31
CA VAL A 196 0.86 1.16 6.12
C VAL A 196 1.63 1.43 7.41
N ALA A 197 2.92 1.71 7.29
CA ALA A 197 3.77 2.06 8.42
C ALA A 197 3.28 3.33 9.11
N ILE A 198 3.40 3.37 10.44
CA ILE A 198 3.00 4.54 11.23
C ILE A 198 3.97 5.71 10.99
N SER A 199 5.25 5.42 10.82
CA SER A 199 6.33 6.34 10.42
C SER A 199 6.33 6.61 8.91
N GLY A 200 7.00 7.69 8.48
CA GLY A 200 7.39 7.94 7.08
C GLY A 200 6.25 8.23 6.09
N ASN A 201 5.00 8.23 6.54
CA ASN A 201 3.80 8.27 5.69
C ASN A 201 2.90 9.49 6.00
N GLU A 202 3.47 10.66 6.33
CA GLU A 202 2.70 11.81 6.82
C GLU A 202 1.62 12.25 5.84
N LYS A 203 1.95 12.37 4.54
CA LYS A 203 0.99 12.80 3.51
C LYS A 203 -0.14 11.78 3.34
N PHE A 204 0.20 10.49 3.35
CA PHE A 204 -0.77 9.42 3.37
C PHE A 204 -1.71 9.56 4.56
N TRP A 205 -1.19 9.56 5.79
CA TRP A 205 -2.03 9.60 6.99
C TRP A 205 -2.91 10.85 7.08
N ASN A 206 -2.40 12.01 6.61
CA ASN A 206 -3.19 13.23 6.49
C ASN A 206 -4.39 13.08 5.54
N ASN A 207 -4.17 12.55 4.34
CA ASN A 207 -5.23 12.35 3.35
C ASN A 207 -6.19 11.23 3.78
N HIS A 208 -5.66 10.18 4.40
CA HIS A 208 -6.44 9.06 4.88
C HIS A 208 -7.37 9.47 6.02
N ALA A 209 -6.89 10.28 6.98
CA ALA A 209 -7.72 10.85 8.04
C ALA A 209 -8.85 11.73 7.49
N LYS A 210 -8.61 12.52 6.42
CA LYS A 210 -9.69 13.28 5.74
C LYS A 210 -10.76 12.34 5.20
N THR A 211 -10.36 11.19 4.63
CA THR A 211 -11.31 10.19 4.13
C THR A 211 -12.06 9.50 5.27
N PHE A 212 -11.34 9.10 6.31
CA PHE A 212 -11.88 8.40 7.48
C PHE A 212 -12.91 9.25 8.20
N PHE A 213 -12.56 10.48 8.58
CA PHE A 213 -13.43 11.33 9.38
C PHE A 213 -14.49 12.04 8.52
N LYS A 214 -14.07 12.73 7.44
CA LYS A 214 -14.80 13.76 6.69
C LYS A 214 -15.52 14.79 7.60
N GLN A 215 -15.54 16.06 7.20
CA GLN A 215 -16.18 17.10 8.03
C GLN A 215 -17.70 16.90 8.15
N ASP A 216 -18.34 16.34 7.12
CA ASP A 216 -19.76 15.96 7.14
C ASP A 216 -19.96 14.63 7.89
N VAL A 217 -20.64 14.68 9.03
CA VAL A 217 -21.04 13.49 9.79
C VAL A 217 -21.82 12.51 8.89
N GLY A 218 -21.39 11.25 8.89
CA GLY A 218 -22.02 10.17 8.13
C GLY A 218 -21.46 9.96 6.72
N LYS A 219 -20.47 10.74 6.29
CA LYS A 219 -19.90 10.65 4.93
C LYS A 219 -18.40 10.28 4.90
N GLY A 220 -17.76 10.11 6.05
CA GLY A 220 -16.40 9.58 6.16
C GLY A 220 -16.42 8.06 6.18
N SER A 221 -15.36 7.41 5.69
CA SER A 221 -15.29 5.94 5.62
C SER A 221 -15.32 5.27 6.99
N GLY A 222 -14.95 5.97 8.06
CA GLY A 222 -15.05 5.46 9.43
C GLY A 222 -16.49 5.16 9.88
N ASN A 223 -17.50 5.63 9.16
CA ASN A 223 -18.89 5.24 9.41
C ASN A 223 -19.16 3.74 9.15
N LYS A 224 -18.29 3.06 8.39
CA LYS A 224 -18.37 1.62 8.11
C LYS A 224 -17.79 0.76 9.24
N ALA A 225 -17.17 1.36 10.26
CA ALA A 225 -16.62 0.64 11.41
C ALA A 225 -17.74 0.03 12.27
N THR A 226 -17.71 -1.30 12.43
CA THR A 226 -18.74 -2.05 13.19
C THR A 226 -18.20 -2.68 14.46
N GLU A 227 -16.89 -2.98 14.53
CA GLU A 227 -16.30 -3.76 15.61
C GLU A 227 -15.81 -2.85 16.74
N SER A 228 -16.57 -2.86 17.84
CA SER A 228 -16.29 -2.03 19.02
C SER A 228 -14.87 -2.25 19.57
N GLU A 229 -14.37 -3.50 19.55
CA GLU A 229 -13.03 -3.84 20.06
C GLU A 229 -11.88 -3.33 19.17
N ALA A 230 -12.16 -3.01 17.91
CA ALA A 230 -11.20 -2.36 17.02
C ALA A 230 -11.10 -0.85 17.29
N GLY A 231 -12.11 -0.25 17.93
CA GLY A 231 -12.11 1.14 18.37
C GLY A 231 -12.36 2.19 17.27
N PHE A 232 -12.42 1.82 15.99
CA PHE A 232 -12.61 2.80 14.90
C PHE A 232 -14.00 3.44 14.93
N SER A 233 -15.04 2.68 15.30
CA SER A 233 -16.40 3.22 15.43
C SER A 233 -16.47 4.31 16.52
N GLU A 234 -15.79 4.09 17.64
CA GLU A 234 -15.68 5.08 18.72
C GLU A 234 -14.88 6.30 18.27
N LEU A 235 -13.71 6.08 17.66
CA LEU A 235 -12.86 7.14 17.13
C LEU A 235 -13.63 8.03 16.13
N TYR A 236 -14.38 7.43 15.21
CA TYR A 236 -15.18 8.15 14.23
C TYR A 236 -16.30 8.99 14.86
N LYS A 237 -16.94 8.47 15.91
CA LYS A 237 -18.05 9.14 16.62
C LYS A 237 -17.59 10.30 17.50
N LYS A 238 -16.31 10.38 17.88
CA LYS A 238 -15.78 11.56 18.58
C LYS A 238 -16.12 12.84 17.83
N THR A 239 -16.37 13.93 18.54
CA THR A 239 -16.71 15.24 17.97
C THR A 239 -15.67 16.27 18.36
N GLY A 240 -15.39 17.24 17.48
CA GLY A 240 -14.47 18.33 17.78
C GLY A 240 -13.00 18.02 17.45
N GLY A 241 -12.08 18.60 18.23
CA GLY A 241 -10.63 18.58 17.97
C GLY A 241 -9.96 17.21 18.09
N ASP A 242 -10.68 16.21 18.61
CA ASP A 242 -10.14 14.86 18.80
C ASP A 242 -10.03 14.08 17.49
N ARG A 243 -10.72 14.48 16.43
CA ARG A 243 -10.59 13.88 15.09
C ARG A 243 -9.26 14.24 14.43
N THR A 244 -8.18 13.63 14.90
CA THR A 244 -6.83 13.92 14.43
C THR A 244 -6.20 12.74 13.70
N VAL A 245 -5.24 13.07 12.84
CA VAL A 245 -4.36 12.12 12.19
C VAL A 245 -3.61 11.28 13.23
N LYS A 246 -3.19 11.91 14.33
CA LYS A 246 -2.48 11.25 15.42
C LYS A 246 -3.32 10.14 16.06
N GLU A 247 -4.58 10.41 16.40
CA GLU A 247 -5.45 9.39 17.00
C GLU A 247 -5.71 8.20 16.07
N LEU A 248 -5.90 8.46 14.77
CA LEU A 248 -6.06 7.40 13.76
C LEU A 248 -4.80 6.53 13.65
N LYS A 249 -3.62 7.17 13.56
CA LYS A 249 -2.33 6.48 13.51
C LYS A 249 -2.09 5.63 14.76
N GLU A 250 -2.30 6.19 15.94
CA GLU A 250 -2.13 5.48 17.21
C GLU A 250 -3.10 4.30 17.33
N LEU A 251 -4.34 4.44 16.86
CA LEU A 251 -5.29 3.34 16.85
C LEU A 251 -4.88 2.22 15.89
N CYS A 252 -4.40 2.56 14.69
CA CYS A 252 -3.83 1.58 13.76
C CYS A 252 -2.65 0.83 14.40
N GLY A 253 -1.68 1.55 14.98
CA GLY A 253 -0.52 0.94 15.64
C GLY A 253 -0.89 -0.02 16.76
N ARG A 254 -1.80 0.39 17.67
CA ARG A 254 -2.31 -0.51 18.73
C ARG A 254 -3.02 -1.74 18.17
N ASN A 255 -3.71 -1.62 17.04
CA ASN A 255 -4.37 -2.76 16.44
C ASN A 255 -3.40 -3.67 15.68
N TYR A 256 -2.26 -3.18 15.20
CA TYR A 256 -1.22 -4.01 14.57
C TYR A 256 -0.65 -5.04 15.56
N GLU A 257 -0.46 -4.65 16.81
CA GLU A 257 -0.01 -5.56 17.88
C GLU A 257 -0.95 -6.77 18.06
N LYS A 258 -2.24 -6.61 17.71
CA LYS A 258 -3.24 -7.67 17.83
C LYS A 258 -3.13 -8.74 16.73
N PHE A 259 -2.35 -8.50 15.67
CA PHE A 259 -2.10 -9.48 14.60
C PHE A 259 -1.22 -10.66 15.06
N ARG A 260 -0.66 -10.59 16.28
CA ARG A 260 0.08 -11.69 16.90
C ARG A 260 -0.81 -12.84 17.37
N GLU A 261 -2.05 -12.56 17.74
CA GLU A 261 -2.95 -13.50 18.43
C GLU A 261 -4.05 -14.03 17.50
N ALA A 262 -3.66 -14.36 16.27
CA ALA A 262 -4.50 -14.50 15.07
C ALA A 262 -5.83 -15.26 15.25
N SER A 263 -5.88 -16.32 16.06
CA SER A 263 -7.03 -17.25 16.07
C SER A 263 -8.33 -16.75 16.76
N SER A 264 -8.34 -15.59 17.42
CA SER A 264 -9.55 -15.06 18.09
C SER A 264 -9.94 -13.63 17.71
N LYS A 265 -9.16 -12.97 16.85
CA LYS A 265 -9.26 -11.52 16.59
C LYS A 265 -9.56 -11.16 15.13
N ASP A 266 -10.04 -12.11 14.32
CA ASP A 266 -10.38 -11.93 12.89
C ASP A 266 -11.16 -10.65 12.62
N LYS A 267 -12.15 -10.35 13.46
CA LYS A 267 -13.00 -9.15 13.35
C LYS A 267 -12.20 -7.85 13.49
N ILE A 268 -11.30 -7.79 14.48
CA ILE A 268 -10.42 -6.64 14.70
C ILE A 268 -9.42 -6.50 13.55
N ILE A 269 -8.84 -7.63 13.11
CA ILE A 269 -7.89 -7.68 12.00
C ILE A 269 -8.54 -7.17 10.71
N LYS A 270 -9.75 -7.68 10.37
CA LYS A 270 -10.51 -7.26 9.19
C LYS A 270 -10.79 -5.76 9.19
N GLU A 271 -11.23 -5.21 10.32
CA GLU A 271 -11.49 -3.77 10.42
C GLU A 271 -10.20 -2.94 10.41
N THR A 272 -9.10 -3.46 10.95
CA THR A 272 -7.79 -2.78 10.88
C THR A 272 -7.25 -2.75 9.46
N ILE A 273 -7.35 -3.86 8.71
CA ILE A 273 -7.04 -3.89 7.29
C ILE A 273 -7.91 -2.89 6.52
N MET A 274 -9.21 -2.77 6.86
CA MET A 274 -10.10 -1.82 6.23
C MET A 274 -9.60 -0.37 6.33
N PHE A 275 -9.00 0.02 7.46
CA PHE A 275 -8.66 1.42 7.73
C PHE A 275 -7.17 1.74 7.81
N CYS A 276 -6.29 0.75 7.79
CA CYS A 276 -4.85 0.96 8.01
C CYS A 276 -3.98 0.26 6.96
N SER A 277 -4.58 -0.24 5.87
CA SER A 277 -3.86 -0.95 4.80
C SER A 277 -4.09 -0.31 3.44
N LEU A 278 -3.28 -0.73 2.47
CA LEU A 278 -3.40 -0.32 1.07
C LEU A 278 -4.50 -1.04 0.28
N ARG A 279 -5.28 -1.93 0.93
CA ARG A 279 -6.42 -2.75 0.45
C ARG A 279 -6.36 -3.25 -1.01
N SER A 280 -6.55 -4.55 -1.13
CA SER A 280 -6.52 -5.29 -2.38
C SER A 280 -7.91 -5.33 -3.08
N PHE A 281 -7.94 -5.54 -4.39
CA PHE A 281 -9.15 -5.55 -5.23
C PHE A 281 -9.83 -6.92 -5.26
N GLU A 282 -11.15 -6.96 -5.47
CA GLU A 282 -11.89 -8.20 -5.83
C GLU A 282 -11.60 -8.67 -7.25
#